data_AF-A0A2N2EUB5-F1
#
_entry.id   AF-A0A2N2EUB5-F1
#
_cell.length_a   1.000
_cell.length_b   1.000
_cell.length_c   1.000
_cell.angle_alpha   90.00
_cell.angle_beta   90.00
_cell.angle_gamma   90.00
#
_symmetry.space_group_name_H-M   'P 1'
#
loop_
_entity.id
_entity.type
_entity.pdbx_description
1 polymer ?
#
loop_
_entity_poly.entity_id
_entity_poly.type
_entity_poly.pdbx_seq_one_letter_code
_entity_poly.pdbx_strand_id
1 'polypeptide(L)'
;MTDIANFDSIALERKGPPQKNARAGGKMAKLKTGRHTSAMKEARQNRKKRSANRKIKTALKTEIKQYKAAISEKGGKPAEKIANIQGILDKMSKKKIFHGNKSDRLKSRLSALSKKA
;
A
#
# COMPACT_ATOMS: atom_id res chain seq x y z
N MET A 1 -4.69 39.18 -4.32
CA MET A 1 -3.95 40.11 -3.45
C MET A 1 -4.93 40.57 -2.41
N THR A 2 -4.93 40.20 -1.14
CA THR A 2 -3.94 39.73 -0.14
C THR A 2 -4.80 39.09 0.98
N ASP A 3 -4.51 38.02 1.70
CA ASP A 3 -3.42 37.07 1.74
C ASP A 3 -3.95 35.77 2.39
N ILE A 4 -3.55 34.63 1.84
CA ILE A 4 -3.69 33.29 2.43
C ILE A 4 -2.84 33.18 3.73
N ALA A 5 -2.07 34.21 4.07
CA ALA A 5 -1.15 34.27 5.21
C ALA A 5 -1.82 34.52 6.58
N ASN A 6 -3.14 34.75 6.66
CA ASN A 6 -3.82 35.07 7.92
C ASN A 6 -4.54 33.88 8.60
N PHE A 7 -4.44 32.67 8.03
CA PHE A 7 -4.92 31.44 8.69
C PHE A 7 -3.80 30.73 9.46
N ASP A 8 -2.56 30.81 8.95
CA ASP A 8 -1.39 30.16 9.56
C ASP A 8 -0.85 30.92 10.78
N SER A 9 -1.17 32.21 10.94
CA SER A 9 -0.79 33.02 12.11
C SER A 9 -1.66 32.75 13.35
N ILE A 10 -2.95 32.47 13.19
CA ILE A 10 -3.88 32.16 14.30
C ILE A 10 -3.65 30.74 14.85
N ALA A 11 -3.12 29.83 14.04
CA ALA A 11 -2.86 28.45 14.42
C ALA A 11 -1.59 28.26 15.27
N LEU A 12 -0.71 29.27 15.38
CA LEU A 12 0.58 29.17 16.07
C LEU A 12 0.54 29.55 17.57
N GLU A 13 -0.55 30.12 18.08
CA GLU A 13 -0.65 30.63 19.47
C GLU A 13 -1.66 29.90 20.37
N ARG A 14 -2.15 28.71 19.99
CA ARG A 14 -2.73 27.81 20.98
C ARG A 14 -1.60 27.02 21.64
N LYS A 15 -0.98 27.59 22.67
CA LYS A 15 -0.19 26.83 23.65
C LYS A 15 -1.08 25.73 24.23
N GLY A 16 -0.97 24.54 23.67
CA GLY A 16 -1.54 23.32 24.25
C GLY A 16 -1.04 23.16 25.69
N PRO A 17 -1.79 22.44 26.54
CA PRO A 17 -1.43 22.27 27.94
C PRO A 17 0.02 21.81 28.04
N PRO A 18 0.80 22.34 29.01
CA PRO A 18 2.18 21.91 29.20
C PRO A 18 2.17 20.39 29.34
N GLN A 19 2.91 19.72 28.45
CA GLN A 19 3.07 18.26 28.48
C GLN A 19 3.83 17.89 29.76
N LYS A 20 3.12 17.90 30.89
CA LYS A 20 3.63 17.45 32.17
C LYS A 20 3.86 15.95 32.03
N ASN A 21 5.14 15.59 32.06
CA ASN A 21 5.64 14.24 32.26
C ASN A 21 5.72 13.39 30.99
N ALA A 22 6.63 13.76 30.08
CA ALA A 22 7.44 12.76 29.40
C ALA A 22 8.26 12.02 30.47
N ARG A 23 7.61 11.12 31.23
CA ARG A 23 8.33 10.08 31.97
C ARG A 23 9.10 9.35 30.89
N ALA A 24 10.41 9.56 30.87
CA ALA A 24 11.33 8.71 30.15
C ALA A 24 10.92 7.28 30.49
N GLY A 25 10.24 6.63 29.55
CA GLY A 25 9.94 5.21 29.64
C GLY A 25 11.30 4.56 29.63
N GLY A 26 11.85 4.33 30.82
CA GLY A 26 13.10 3.61 31.01
C GLY A 26 13.05 2.40 30.11
N LYS A 27 14.12 2.18 29.35
CA LYS A 27 14.27 1.04 28.46
C LYS A 27 14.01 -0.21 29.28
N MET A 28 12.76 -0.68 29.30
CA MET A 28 12.38 -1.82 30.11
C MET A 28 13.19 -2.99 29.56
N ALA A 29 14.07 -3.54 30.39
CA ALA A 29 14.98 -4.60 29.98
C ALA A 29 14.15 -5.68 29.26
N LYS A 30 14.60 -6.05 28.06
CA LYS A 30 13.92 -7.01 27.20
C LYS A 30 13.79 -8.33 27.97
N LEU A 31 12.63 -8.59 28.56
CA LEU A 31 12.36 -9.84 29.28
C LEU A 31 12.59 -11.02 28.32
N LYS A 32 13.42 -11.99 28.74
CA LYS A 32 13.86 -13.14 27.90
C LYS A 32 12.66 -13.91 27.32
N THR A 33 11.55 -13.95 28.04
CA THR A 33 10.24 -14.50 27.64
C THR A 33 9.11 -13.66 28.24
N GLY A 34 8.10 -13.28 27.42
CA GLY A 34 6.93 -12.50 27.86
C GLY A 34 6.08 -11.95 26.71
N ARG A 35 4.81 -11.59 26.98
CA ARG A 35 3.82 -11.09 25.99
C ARG A 35 4.31 -9.87 25.18
N HIS A 36 5.18 -9.05 25.78
CA HIS A 36 5.75 -7.87 25.11
C HIS A 36 6.83 -8.21 24.08
N THR A 37 7.57 -9.33 24.22
CA THR A 37 8.64 -9.68 23.28
C THR A 37 8.13 -10.35 22.01
N SER A 38 7.04 -11.12 22.09
CA SER A 38 6.35 -11.66 20.90
C SER A 38 5.73 -10.53 20.07
N ALA A 39 5.05 -9.56 20.70
CA ALA A 39 4.48 -8.40 20.01
C ALA A 39 5.56 -7.58 19.27
N MET A 40 6.71 -7.33 19.90
CA MET A 40 7.84 -6.64 19.25
C MET A 40 8.43 -7.45 18.08
N LYS A 41 8.48 -8.78 18.19
CA LYS A 41 8.90 -9.66 17.09
C LYS A 41 7.93 -9.58 15.92
N GLU A 42 6.62 -9.69 16.19
CA GLU A 42 5.58 -9.58 15.17
C GLU A 42 5.59 -8.21 14.48
N ALA A 43 5.80 -7.12 15.23
CA ALA A 43 5.93 -5.79 14.66
C ALA A 43 7.07 -5.70 13.62
N ARG A 44 8.23 -6.29 13.93
CA ARG A 44 9.39 -6.33 13.01
C ARG A 44 9.09 -7.18 11.77
N GLN A 45 8.51 -8.36 11.96
CA GLN A 45 8.13 -9.25 10.84
C GLN A 45 7.08 -8.59 9.93
N ASN A 46 6.08 -7.95 10.53
CA ASN A 46 5.02 -7.26 9.82
C ASN A 46 5.55 -6.08 9.01
N ARG A 47 6.50 -5.30 9.55
CA ARG A 47 7.17 -4.23 8.78
C ARG A 47 7.87 -4.80 7.53
N LYS A 48 8.62 -5.90 7.69
CA LYS A 48 9.30 -6.58 6.57
C LYS A 48 8.29 -7.08 5.52
N LYS A 49 7.29 -7.88 5.93
CA LYS A 49 6.23 -8.40 5.05
C LYS A 49 5.44 -7.28 4.36
N ARG A 50 5.09 -6.22 5.09
CA ARG A 50 4.36 -5.05 4.57
C ARG A 50 5.14 -4.34 3.47
N SER A 51 6.45 -4.13 3.66
CA SER A 51 7.28 -3.46 2.65
C SER A 51 7.33 -4.24 1.33
N ALA A 52 7.55 -5.56 1.39
CA ALA A 52 7.59 -6.44 0.22
C ALA A 52 6.22 -6.50 -0.48
N ASN A 53 5.14 -6.71 0.29
CA ASN A 53 3.78 -6.78 -0.25
C ASN A 53 3.33 -5.45 -0.86
N ARG A 54 3.77 -4.32 -0.29
CA ARG A 54 3.49 -3.00 -0.83
C ARG A 54 4.11 -2.84 -2.21
N LYS A 55 5.39 -3.17 -2.38
CA LYS A 55 6.11 -3.07 -3.68
C LYS A 55 5.39 -3.84 -4.79
N ILE A 56 5.00 -5.09 -4.51
CA ILE A 56 4.31 -5.94 -5.50
C ILE A 56 2.92 -5.38 -5.83
N LYS A 57 2.16 -4.94 -4.81
CA LYS A 57 0.83 -4.35 -5.01
C LYS A 57 0.88 -3.04 -5.78
N THR A 58 1.89 -2.19 -5.54
CA THR A 58 2.06 -0.95 -6.28
C THR A 58 2.44 -1.20 -7.72
N ALA A 59 3.37 -2.13 -7.99
CA ALA A 59 3.74 -2.53 -9.34
C ALA A 59 2.51 -3.02 -10.14
N LEU A 60 1.71 -3.92 -9.57
CA LEU A 60 0.47 -4.38 -10.20
C LEU A 60 -0.50 -3.22 -10.51
N LYS A 61 -0.67 -2.27 -9.59
CA LYS A 61 -1.54 -1.10 -9.82
C LYS A 61 -1.05 -0.25 -10.98
N THR A 62 0.27 -0.05 -11.09
CA THR A 62 0.90 0.70 -12.18
C THR A 62 0.67 -0.02 -13.52
N GLU A 63 0.92 -1.32 -13.59
CA GLU A 63 0.67 -2.14 -14.79
C GLU A 63 -0.80 -2.07 -15.24
N ILE A 64 -1.75 -2.20 -14.30
CA ILE A 64 -3.17 -2.07 -14.61
C ILE A 64 -3.50 -0.66 -15.15
N LYS A 65 -2.89 0.40 -14.60
CA LYS A 65 -3.08 1.77 -15.10
C LYS A 65 -2.56 1.91 -16.53
N GLN A 66 -1.36 1.37 -16.81
CA GLN A 66 -0.77 1.40 -18.14
C GLN A 66 -1.53 0.55 -19.16
N TYR A 67 -2.15 -0.55 -18.73
CA TYR A 67 -3.02 -1.37 -19.57
C TYR A 67 -4.31 -0.62 -19.92
N LYS A 68 -4.95 0.02 -18.94
CA LYS A 68 -6.14 0.85 -19.18
C LYS A 68 -5.85 2.00 -20.16
N ALA A 69 -4.72 2.68 -20.01
CA ALA A 69 -4.30 3.72 -20.95
C ALA A 69 -4.09 3.15 -22.37
N ALA A 70 -3.42 2.00 -22.48
CA ALA A 70 -3.17 1.34 -23.76
C ALA A 70 -4.42 0.84 -24.49
N ILE A 71 -5.54 0.64 -23.79
CA ILE A 71 -6.83 0.34 -24.42
C ILE A 71 -7.41 1.60 -25.07
N SER A 72 -7.22 2.77 -24.46
CA SER A 72 -7.76 4.03 -24.97
C SER A 72 -6.93 4.63 -26.11
N GLU A 73 -5.64 4.32 -26.18
CA GLU A 73 -4.73 4.82 -27.22
C GLU A 73 -4.76 3.94 -28.48
N LYS A 74 -4.93 4.57 -29.65
CA LYS A 74 -4.80 3.88 -30.96
C LYS A 74 -3.33 3.52 -31.21
N GLY A 75 -2.99 2.25 -31.06
CA GLY A 75 -1.61 1.74 -31.23
C GLY A 75 -0.98 1.17 -29.95
N GLY A 76 -1.71 1.19 -28.82
CA GLY A 76 -1.30 0.44 -27.65
C GLY A 76 -1.19 -1.06 -27.97
N LYS A 77 -0.27 -1.77 -27.29
CA LYS A 77 -0.18 -3.24 -27.31
C LYS A 77 -0.90 -3.85 -26.09
N PRO A 78 -2.24 -3.84 -26.00
CA PRO A 78 -2.95 -4.30 -24.80
C PRO A 78 -2.79 -5.81 -24.57
N ALA A 79 -2.63 -6.60 -25.63
CA ALA A 79 -2.51 -8.06 -25.56
C ALA A 79 -1.25 -8.51 -24.78
N GLU A 80 -0.10 -7.87 -25.02
CA GLU A 80 1.14 -8.17 -24.29
C GLU A 80 1.02 -7.79 -22.81
N LYS A 81 0.42 -6.62 -22.53
CA LYS A 81 0.24 -6.11 -21.17
C LYS A 81 -0.71 -6.98 -20.33
N ILE A 82 -1.82 -7.47 -20.89
CA ILE A 82 -2.74 -8.34 -20.15
C ILE A 82 -2.10 -9.68 -19.78
N ALA A 83 -1.32 -10.29 -20.68
CA ALA A 83 -0.62 -11.54 -20.40
C ALA A 83 0.37 -11.38 -19.23
N ASN A 84 1.13 -10.28 -19.21
CA ASN A 84 2.05 -9.97 -18.11
C ASN A 84 1.29 -9.76 -16.78
N ILE A 85 0.19 -9.00 -16.79
CA ILE A 85 -0.66 -8.77 -15.61
C ILE A 85 -1.23 -10.09 -15.06
N GLN A 86 -1.72 -10.97 -15.93
CA GLN A 86 -2.23 -12.29 -15.54
C GLN A 86 -1.14 -13.11 -14.85
N GLY A 87 0.06 -13.17 -15.42
CA GLY A 87 1.21 -13.85 -14.80
C GLY A 87 1.59 -13.30 -13.43
N ILE A 88 1.54 -11.97 -13.25
CA ILE A 88 1.77 -11.32 -11.94
C ILE A 88 0.66 -11.70 -10.95
N LEU A 89 -0.61 -11.67 -11.35
CA LEU A 89 -1.76 -12.01 -10.49
C LEU A 89 -1.71 -13.45 -9.99
N ASP A 90 -1.33 -14.39 -10.84
CA ASP A 90 -1.24 -15.80 -10.47
C ASP A 90 -0.03 -16.05 -9.55
N LYS A 91 1.11 -15.39 -9.79
CA LYS A 91 2.25 -15.40 -8.86
C LYS A 91 1.87 -14.81 -7.49
N MET A 92 1.08 -13.74 -7.45
CA MET A 92 0.60 -13.14 -6.20
C MET A 92 -0.37 -14.04 -5.42
N SER A 93 -1.21 -14.79 -6.15
CA SER A 93 -2.10 -15.80 -5.57
C SER A 93 -1.31 -16.94 -4.93
N LYS A 94 -0.32 -17.50 -5.66
CA LYS A 94 0.58 -18.54 -5.15
C LYS A 94 1.34 -18.09 -3.89
N LYS A 95 1.77 -16.82 -3.85
CA LYS A 95 2.42 -16.20 -2.68
C LYS A 95 1.47 -15.81 -1.55
N LYS A 96 0.16 -16.12 -1.66
CA LYS A 96 -0.91 -15.78 -0.71
C LYS A 96 -0.98 -14.28 -0.38
N ILE A 97 -0.56 -13.41 -1.31
CA ILE A 97 -0.68 -11.94 -1.16
C ILE A 97 -2.12 -11.51 -1.46
N PHE A 98 -2.75 -12.19 -2.41
CA PHE A 98 -4.18 -12.15 -2.69
C PHE A 98 -4.79 -13.54 -2.54
N HIS A 99 -6.08 -13.55 -2.25
CA HIS A 99 -6.90 -14.76 -2.38
C HIS A 99 -7.11 -15.10 -3.86
N GLY A 100 -7.28 -16.38 -4.21
CA GLY A 100 -7.55 -16.85 -5.58
C GLY A 100 -8.69 -16.08 -6.23
N ASN A 101 -9.86 -16.06 -5.58
CA ASN A 101 -11.04 -15.32 -6.02
C ASN A 101 -10.79 -13.83 -6.30
N LYS A 102 -9.84 -13.19 -5.59
CA LYS A 102 -9.48 -11.79 -5.84
C LYS A 102 -8.68 -11.67 -7.14
N SER A 103 -7.72 -12.57 -7.37
CA SER A 103 -7.00 -12.64 -8.63
C SER A 103 -7.93 -12.97 -9.80
N ASP A 104 -8.84 -13.94 -9.64
CA ASP A 104 -9.78 -14.33 -10.70
C ASP A 104 -10.78 -13.23 -11.04
N ARG A 105 -11.31 -12.53 -10.04
CA ARG A 105 -12.11 -11.33 -10.26
C ARG A 105 -11.36 -10.24 -11.02
N LEU A 106 -10.07 -10.03 -10.74
CA LEU A 106 -9.28 -9.03 -11.45
C LEU A 106 -9.04 -9.47 -12.90
N LYS A 107 -8.70 -10.74 -13.14
CA LYS A 107 -8.57 -11.30 -14.50
C LYS A 107 -9.85 -11.12 -15.29
N SER A 108 -10.99 -11.57 -14.74
CA SER A 108 -12.31 -11.45 -15.37
C SER A 108 -12.67 -10.01 -15.72
N ARG A 109 -12.47 -9.06 -14.80
CA ARG A 109 -12.78 -7.63 -15.03
C ARG A 109 -11.91 -6.99 -16.11
N LEU A 110 -10.61 -7.33 -16.15
CA LEU A 110 -9.70 -6.80 -17.18
C LEU A 110 -10.03 -7.38 -18.56
N SER A 111 -10.33 -8.69 -18.63
CA SER A 111 -10.78 -9.33 -19.88
C SER A 111 -12.12 -8.79 -20.36
N ALA A 112 -13.06 -8.46 -19.46
CA ALA A 112 -14.32 -7.85 -19.83
C ALA A 112 -14.12 -6.42 -20.39
N LEU A 113 -13.17 -5.67 -19.82
CA LEU A 113 -12.84 -4.32 -20.29
C LEU A 113 -12.33 -4.31 -21.72
N SER A 114 -11.43 -5.24 -22.09
CA SER A 114 -10.93 -5.33 -23.48
C SER A 114 -11.97 -5.79 -24.49
N LYS A 115 -13.02 -6.50 -24.07
CA LYS A 115 -14.10 -6.92 -24.96
C LYS A 115 -15.09 -5.79 -25.25
N LYS A 116 -15.20 -4.84 -24.32
CA LYS A 116 -16.16 -3.72 -24.40
C LYS A 116 -15.57 -2.54 -25.18
N ALA A 117 -14.28 -2.30 -25.04
CA ALA A 117 -13.55 -1.25 -25.75
C ALA A 117 -13.30 -1.66 -27.20
#